data_AF-H0A4F2-F1
#
_entry.id   AF-H0A4F2-F1
#
_cell.length_a   1.000
_cell.length_b   1.000
_cell.length_c   1.000
_cell.angle_alpha   90.00
_cell.angle_beta   90.00
_cell.angle_gamma   90.00
#
_symmetry.space_group_name_H-M   'P 1'
#
loop_
_entity.id
_entity.type
_entity.pdbx_description
1 polymer ?
#
loop_
_entity_poly.entity_id
_entity_poly.type
_entity_poly.pdbx_seq_one_letter_code
_entity_poly.pdbx_strand_id
1 'polypeptide(L)'
;MEDNEMFARVTFLAGVALSACIATAGTVSAQPSQAFQQAELAELSPEKRTEVQGRATGGNTIRGVLETMLLNNLQLRYPANRIVALDFGRGAVAYAVTDGSVRVANFNKTTLAITD
;
A
#
# COMPACT_ATOMS: atom_id res chain seq x y z
N MET A 1 -44.26 -2.24 55.42
CA MET A 1 -42.90 -2.28 54.86
C MET A 1 -42.09 -3.15 55.79
N GLU A 2 -41.12 -3.86 55.25
CA GLU A 2 -40.21 -4.80 55.94
C GLU A 2 -40.74 -6.23 56.01
N ASP A 3 -40.25 -7.03 55.05
CA ASP A 3 -39.78 -8.41 55.23
C ASP A 3 -39.25 -8.85 53.86
N ASN A 4 -37.92 -9.00 53.73
CA ASN A 4 -37.29 -10.12 53.01
C ASN A 4 -35.76 -9.98 53.07
N GLU A 5 -35.17 -10.41 54.18
CA GLU A 5 -33.78 -10.86 54.17
C GLU A 5 -33.63 -12.11 53.29
N MET A 6 -32.37 -12.43 52.98
CA MET A 6 -31.89 -13.69 52.40
C MET A 6 -31.77 -13.69 50.87
N PHE A 7 -30.56 -13.41 50.38
CA PHE A 7 -29.76 -14.27 49.48
C PHE A 7 -28.42 -13.54 49.29
N ALA A 8 -27.48 -13.73 50.21
CA ALA A 8 -26.46 -14.76 50.12
C ALA A 8 -25.35 -14.42 49.11
N ARG A 9 -24.14 -14.33 49.69
CA ARG A 9 -22.83 -14.59 49.08
C ARG A 9 -22.13 -13.40 48.41
N VAL A 10 -21.52 -12.62 49.30
CA VAL A 10 -20.14 -12.17 49.14
C VAL A 10 -19.28 -13.30 48.56
N THR A 11 -18.76 -13.10 47.35
CA THR A 11 -17.56 -13.82 46.87
C THR A 11 -16.71 -12.83 46.11
N PHE A 12 -15.53 -12.62 46.69
CA PHE A 12 -14.45 -11.75 46.25
C PHE A 12 -13.61 -12.48 45.19
N LEU A 13 -12.92 -11.70 44.35
CA LEU A 13 -11.74 -12.01 43.51
C LEU A 13 -11.93 -12.61 42.11
N ALA A 14 -11.42 -11.83 41.15
CA ALA A 14 -10.57 -12.18 39.98
C ALA A 14 -11.07 -11.35 38.79
N GLY A 15 -10.30 -10.45 38.17
CA GLY A 15 -8.98 -10.68 37.63
C GLY A 15 -9.05 -10.40 36.11
N VAL A 16 -7.99 -9.79 35.57
CA VAL A 16 -7.73 -9.48 34.15
C VAL A 16 -8.39 -8.19 33.64
N ALA A 17 -7.67 -7.08 33.83
CA ALA A 17 -7.75 -5.92 32.95
C ALA A 17 -7.20 -6.32 31.58
N LEU A 18 -8.07 -6.78 30.69
CA LEU A 18 -7.75 -7.01 29.29
C LEU A 18 -7.66 -5.65 28.59
N SER A 19 -6.50 -5.00 28.69
CA SER A 19 -6.16 -3.87 27.83
C SER A 19 -6.05 -4.41 26.41
N ALA A 20 -7.17 -4.38 25.68
CA ALA A 20 -7.20 -4.65 24.26
C ALA A 20 -6.45 -3.52 23.55
N CYS A 21 -5.14 -3.71 23.37
CA CYS A 21 -4.41 -3.01 22.33
C CYS A 21 -5.07 -3.39 21.01
N ILE A 22 -5.91 -2.50 20.49
CA ILE A 22 -6.39 -2.57 19.11
C ILE A 22 -5.15 -2.40 18.24
N ALA A 23 -4.49 -3.50 17.93
CA ALA A 23 -3.51 -3.54 16.86
C ALA A 23 -4.30 -3.26 15.58
N THR A 24 -4.26 -2.01 15.13
CA THR A 24 -4.63 -1.69 13.75
C THR A 24 -3.71 -2.52 12.89
N ALA A 25 -4.27 -3.59 12.31
CA ALA A 25 -3.60 -4.40 11.32
C ALA A 25 -3.30 -3.47 10.14
N GLY A 26 -2.11 -2.89 10.15
CA GLY A 26 -1.55 -2.24 8.97
C GLY A 26 -1.56 -3.28 7.88
N THR A 27 -2.19 -2.97 6.74
CA THR A 27 -2.11 -3.78 5.54
C THR A 27 -0.66 -3.83 5.11
N VAL A 28 0.08 -4.85 5.55
CA VAL A 28 1.43 -5.12 5.09
C VAL A 28 1.30 -5.61 3.66
N SER A 29 1.45 -4.69 2.70
CA SER A 29 1.61 -5.07 1.29
C SER A 29 2.90 -5.87 1.18
N ALA A 30 2.80 -7.11 0.69
CA ALA A 30 3.94 -7.98 0.44
C ALA A 30 4.98 -7.22 -0.40
N GLN A 31 6.10 -6.85 0.22
CA GLN A 31 7.16 -6.09 -0.47
C GLN A 31 7.90 -7.05 -1.40
N PRO A 32 8.11 -6.67 -2.68
CA PRO A 32 8.92 -7.47 -3.59
C PRO A 32 10.34 -7.62 -3.04
N SER A 33 10.98 -8.76 -3.33
CA SER A 33 12.36 -9.01 -2.89
C SER A 33 13.31 -7.94 -3.41
N GLN A 34 14.41 -7.72 -2.70
CA GLN A 34 15.42 -6.73 -3.10
C GLN A 34 15.97 -6.98 -4.52
N ALA A 35 16.13 -8.25 -4.90
CA ALA A 35 16.55 -8.65 -6.25
C ALA A 35 15.54 -8.21 -7.32
N PHE A 36 14.24 -8.31 -7.02
CA PHE A 36 13.19 -7.86 -7.92
C PHE A 36 13.21 -6.33 -8.07
N GLN A 37 13.34 -5.60 -6.97
CA GLN A 37 13.44 -4.13 -7.01
C GLN A 37 14.67 -3.65 -7.81
N GLN A 38 15.78 -4.37 -7.72
CA GLN A 38 16.98 -4.08 -8.51
C GLN A 38 16.78 -4.38 -10.00
N ALA A 39 16.03 -5.42 -10.35
CA ALA A 39 15.65 -5.68 -11.73
C ALA A 39 14.76 -4.56 -12.29
N GLU A 40 13.76 -4.10 -11.53
CA GLU A 40 12.91 -2.96 -11.92
C GLU A 40 13.75 -1.68 -12.17
N LEU A 41 14.71 -1.40 -11.29
CA LEU A 41 15.65 -0.28 -11.48
C LEU A 41 16.55 -0.46 -12.70
N ALA A 42 16.96 -1.69 -13.01
CA ALA A 42 17.81 -1.97 -14.16
C ALA A 42 17.09 -1.67 -15.49
N GLU A 43 15.76 -1.83 -15.53
CA GLU A 43 14.94 -1.50 -16.70
C GLU A 43 14.75 0.01 -16.91
N LEU A 44 14.99 0.84 -15.89
CA LEU A 44 14.94 2.30 -16.02
C LEU A 44 16.13 2.86 -16.81
N SER A 45 15.91 4.00 -17.46
CA SER A 45 17.00 4.86 -17.93
C SER A 45 17.90 5.30 -16.76
N PRO A 46 19.20 5.59 -16.99
CA PRO A 46 20.11 6.05 -15.92
C PRO A 46 19.56 7.24 -15.14
N GLU A 47 18.96 8.21 -15.83
CA GLU A 47 18.39 9.42 -15.24
C GLU A 47 17.20 9.07 -14.33
N LYS A 48 16.29 8.21 -14.81
CA LYS A 48 15.13 7.77 -14.01
C LYS A 48 15.55 6.90 -12.82
N ARG A 49 16.58 6.08 -12.98
CA ARG A 49 17.14 5.29 -11.89
C ARG A 49 17.67 6.19 -10.77
N THR A 50 18.44 7.23 -11.11
CA THR A 50 18.93 8.20 -10.14
C THR A 50 17.80 8.96 -9.47
N GLU A 51 16.77 9.36 -10.23
CA GLU A 51 15.58 10.03 -9.69
C GLU A 51 14.84 9.14 -8.67
N VAL A 52 14.61 7.87 -9.01
CA VAL A 52 13.94 6.91 -8.13
C VAL A 52 14.77 6.64 -6.88
N GLN A 53 16.07 6.43 -7.02
CA GLN A 53 16.98 6.20 -5.89
C GLN A 53 17.06 7.41 -4.96
N GLY A 54 17.11 8.63 -5.50
CA GLY A 54 17.13 9.87 -4.70
C GLY A 54 15.83 10.07 -3.91
N ARG A 55 14.69 9.64 -4.47
CA ARG A 55 13.38 9.72 -3.81
C ARG A 55 13.11 8.57 -2.85
N ALA A 56 13.79 7.43 -3.01
CA ALA A 56 13.69 6.27 -2.12
C ALA A 56 14.47 6.48 -0.81
N THR A 57 14.17 7.59 -0.13
CA THR A 57 14.77 8.02 1.13
C THR A 57 13.66 8.30 2.15
N GLY A 58 14.01 8.40 3.45
CA GLY A 58 13.03 8.78 4.49
C GLY A 58 11.90 7.76 4.70
N GLY A 59 12.16 6.47 4.48
CA GLY A 59 11.14 5.41 4.60
C GLY A 59 10.39 5.11 3.30
N ASN A 60 10.61 5.88 2.23
CA ASN A 60 10.07 5.56 0.91
C ASN A 60 10.85 4.41 0.27
N THR A 61 10.13 3.39 -0.20
CA THR A 61 10.73 2.28 -0.95
C THR A 61 10.82 2.61 -2.43
N ILE A 62 11.77 1.98 -3.13
CA ILE A 62 11.90 2.08 -4.60
C ILE A 62 10.55 1.80 -5.28
N ARG A 63 9.88 0.73 -4.85
CA ARG A 63 8.57 0.31 -5.35
C ARG A 63 7.51 1.40 -5.13
N GLY A 64 7.43 1.96 -3.93
CA GLY A 64 6.47 3.04 -3.64
C GLY A 64 6.72 4.30 -4.45
N VAL A 65 7.99 4.64 -4.69
CA VAL A 65 8.37 5.75 -5.57
C VAL A 65 7.95 5.48 -7.02
N LEU A 66 8.21 4.28 -7.54
CA LEU A 66 7.79 3.87 -8.90
C LEU A 66 6.28 3.94 -9.06
N GLU A 67 5.52 3.41 -8.10
CA GLU A 67 4.06 3.46 -8.09
C GLU A 67 3.55 4.91 -8.05
N THR A 68 4.14 5.77 -7.22
CA THR A 68 3.78 7.19 -7.18
C THR A 68 4.06 7.89 -8.50
N MET A 69 5.23 7.64 -9.10
CA MET A 69 5.59 8.24 -10.39
C MET A 69 4.65 7.77 -11.51
N LEU A 70 4.31 6.48 -11.55
CA LEU A 70 3.35 5.94 -12.52
C LEU A 70 1.95 6.49 -12.31
N LEU A 71 1.49 6.60 -11.06
CA LEU A 71 0.19 7.19 -10.74
C LEU A 71 0.13 8.65 -11.21
N ASN A 72 1.18 9.44 -10.94
CA ASN A 72 1.26 10.83 -11.41
C ASN A 72 1.20 10.91 -12.94
N ASN A 73 1.93 10.03 -13.65
CA ASN A 73 1.87 9.99 -15.11
C ASN A 73 0.48 9.55 -15.64
N LEU A 74 -0.19 8.62 -14.96
CA LEU A 74 -1.57 8.22 -15.28
C LEU A 74 -2.54 9.38 -15.10
N GLN A 75 -2.42 10.15 -14.02
CA GLN A 75 -3.29 11.29 -13.72
C GLN A 75 -3.23 12.41 -14.76
N LEU A 76 -2.14 12.50 -15.53
CA LEU A 76 -2.04 13.44 -16.64
C LEU A 76 -2.92 13.06 -17.84
N ARG A 77 -3.35 11.80 -17.96
CA ARG A 77 -4.11 11.28 -19.12
C ARG A 77 -5.48 10.71 -18.76
N TYR A 78 -5.61 10.17 -17.55
CA TYR A 78 -6.80 9.47 -17.09
C TYR A 78 -7.16 9.92 -15.66
N PRO A 79 -8.44 9.83 -15.25
CA PRO A 79 -8.86 10.09 -13.87
C PRO A 79 -8.48 8.94 -12.93
N ALA A 80 -7.18 8.62 -12.86
CA ALA A 80 -6.62 7.55 -12.06
C ALA A 80 -6.47 7.94 -10.59
N ASN A 81 -7.03 7.14 -9.69
CA ASN A 81 -7.01 7.42 -8.26
C ASN A 81 -5.97 6.61 -7.50
N ARG A 82 -5.76 5.35 -7.90
CA ARG A 82 -4.77 4.47 -7.28
C ARG A 82 -4.28 3.43 -8.27
N ILE A 83 -3.06 2.96 -8.06
CA ILE A 83 -2.57 1.74 -8.67
C ILE A 83 -3.14 0.55 -7.90
N VAL A 84 -3.72 -0.40 -8.64
CA VAL A 84 -4.27 -1.65 -8.11
C VAL A 84 -3.27 -2.78 -8.28
N ALA A 85 -2.55 -2.80 -9.40
CA ALA A 85 -1.48 -3.74 -9.65
C ALA A 85 -0.44 -3.12 -10.58
N LEU A 86 0.82 -3.48 -10.37
CA LEU A 86 1.94 -3.07 -11.21
C LEU A 86 2.69 -4.31 -11.67
N ASP A 87 2.66 -4.56 -12.98
CA ASP A 87 3.48 -5.56 -13.65
C ASP A 87 4.58 -4.84 -14.44
N PHE A 88 5.71 -4.67 -13.77
CA PHE A 88 6.86 -3.99 -14.36
C PHE A 88 7.45 -4.78 -15.52
N GLY A 89 7.51 -6.11 -15.42
CA GLY A 89 8.06 -6.97 -16.47
C GLY A 89 7.31 -6.81 -17.81
N ARG A 90 5.99 -6.71 -17.75
CA ARG A 90 5.11 -6.49 -18.92
C ARG A 90 4.97 -5.02 -19.30
N GLY A 91 5.43 -4.08 -18.47
CA GLY A 91 5.22 -2.64 -18.70
C GLY A 91 3.74 -2.27 -18.62
N ALA A 92 2.99 -2.90 -17.71
CA ALA A 92 1.55 -2.71 -17.56
C ALA A 92 1.18 -2.31 -16.13
N VAL A 93 0.26 -1.36 -16.01
CA VAL A 93 -0.26 -0.87 -14.73
C VAL A 93 -1.79 -0.95 -14.75
N ALA A 94 -2.34 -1.64 -13.76
CA ALA A 94 -3.77 -1.63 -13.48
C ALA A 94 -4.07 -0.51 -12.49
N TYR A 95 -5.02 0.36 -12.81
CA TYR A 95 -5.38 1.51 -12.00
C TYR A 95 -6.90 1.59 -11.82
N ALA A 96 -7.31 2.07 -10.65
CA ALA A 96 -8.71 2.36 -10.38
C ALA A 96 -9.03 3.79 -10.82
N VAL A 97 -10.17 3.95 -11.49
CA VAL A 97 -10.74 5.22 -11.90
C VAL A 97 -11.73 5.71 -10.83
N THR A 98 -12.08 7.00 -10.83
CA THR A 98 -13.04 7.59 -9.88
C THR A 98 -14.42 6.96 -9.86
N ASP A 99 -14.86 6.37 -10.97
CA ASP A 99 -16.10 5.61 -11.04
C ASP A 99 -16.00 4.20 -10.40
N GLY A 100 -14.82 3.82 -9.89
CA GLY A 100 -14.56 2.52 -9.29
C GLY A 100 -14.17 1.43 -10.30
N SER A 101 -14.18 1.73 -11.60
CA SER A 101 -13.71 0.79 -12.63
C SER A 101 -12.20 0.59 -12.54
N VAL A 102 -11.74 -0.62 -12.90
CA VAL A 102 -10.31 -0.93 -13.02
C VAL A 102 -9.94 -0.99 -14.49
N ARG A 103 -8.97 -0.18 -14.88
CA ARG A 103 -8.43 -0.13 -16.24
C ARG A 103 -6.97 -0.51 -16.22
N VAL A 104 -6.46 -0.94 -17.37
CA VAL A 104 -5.04 -1.24 -17.57
C VAL A 104 -4.51 -0.26 -18.59
N ALA A 105 -3.34 0.32 -18.30
CA ALA A 105 -2.57 1.09 -19.25
C ALA A 105 -1.17 0.49 -19.38
N ASN A 106 -0.62 0.62 -20.57
CA ASN A 106 0.76 0.30 -20.87
C ASN A 106 1.67 1.51 -20.60
N PHE A 107 2.89 1.24 -20.16
CA PHE A 107 3.90 2.26 -19.95
C PHE A 107 5.27 1.80 -20.47
N ASN A 108 6.08 2.78 -20.84
CA ASN A 108 7.46 2.56 -21.21
C ASN A 108 8.31 2.35 -19.95
N LYS A 109 8.95 1.19 -19.84
CA LYS A 109 9.72 0.79 -18.65
C LYS A 109 10.98 1.64 -18.41
N THR A 110 11.53 2.30 -19.43
CA THR A 110 12.74 3.12 -19.28
C THR A 110 12.43 4.54 -18.82
N THR A 111 11.25 5.06 -19.19
CA THR A 111 10.85 6.46 -18.96
C THR A 111 9.67 6.63 -18.00
N LEU A 112 8.95 5.54 -17.71
CA LEU A 112 7.67 5.50 -17.00
C LEU A 112 6.54 6.30 -17.68
N ALA A 113 6.73 6.69 -18.94
CA ALA A 113 5.71 7.37 -19.73
C ALA A 113 4.59 6.39 -20.11
N ILE A 114 3.34 6.82 -19.98
CA ILE A 114 2.19 6.04 -20.45
C ILE A 114 2.21 6.00 -21.98
N THR A 115 2.06 4.81 -22.55
CA THR A 115 2.14 4.55 -24.01
C THR A 115 0.87 3.97 -24.61
N ASP A 116 -0.12 3.64 -23.77
CA ASP A 116 -1.49 3.32 -24.20
C ASP A 116 -2.22 4.56 -24.74
#